data_AF-A0A2E8S3V1-F1
#
_entry.id   AF-A0A2E8S3V1-F1
#
_cell.length_a   1.000
_cell.length_b   1.000
_cell.length_c   1.000
_cell.angle_alpha   90.00
_cell.angle_beta   90.00
_cell.angle_gamma   90.00
#
_symmetry.space_group_name_H-M   'P 1'
#
loop_
_entity.id
_entity.type
_entity.pdbx_description
1 polymer ?
#
loop_
_entity_poly.entity_id
_entity_poly.type
_entity_poly.pdbx_seq_one_letter_code
_entity_poly.pdbx_strand_id
1 'polypeptide(L)'
;MIIDLFVPYQENDEQPLDVALLSESVRSKGIDAVCLVSENEPPAEDSKAVQELNQSGTKTYRAATVSAGAARFWVLPPQNSDWNDIRPDTTGDVEPADLVQDLTDKGCAVLLCNPYARNLPGGELRDHAVYIPGIHGVLAMIGTAIGNENKLAQEFAMVRRLAAGGASAAGPDHGEFGRYLTLGLFEGELVEGIRSGEFLTMESTGDTFEPIEAKASHRGGDRGSRDGKRQGRNGGRDRGRNRSSRGHGRRS
;
A
#
# COMPACT_ATOMS: atom_id res chain seq x y z
N MET A 1 -12.41 -2.44 -14.94
CA MET A 1 -12.52 -1.01 -14.55
C MET A 1 -11.16 -0.54 -14.07
N ILE A 2 -10.62 0.54 -14.63
CA ILE A 2 -9.32 1.15 -14.26
C ILE A 2 -9.57 2.23 -13.19
N ILE A 3 -8.91 2.12 -12.05
CA ILE A 3 -9.18 2.94 -10.86
C ILE A 3 -7.89 3.47 -10.27
N ASP A 4 -7.85 4.75 -9.89
CA ASP A 4 -6.88 5.19 -8.88
C ASP A 4 -7.49 5.03 -7.48
N LEU A 5 -6.95 4.11 -6.67
CA LEU A 5 -7.47 3.87 -5.32
C LEU A 5 -7.06 4.97 -4.31
N PHE A 6 -6.15 5.88 -4.66
CA PHE A 6 -5.71 6.92 -3.73
C PHE A 6 -5.39 8.23 -4.45
N VAL A 7 -6.42 9.07 -4.58
CA VAL A 7 -6.26 10.50 -4.87
C VAL A 7 -6.42 11.25 -3.54
N PRO A 8 -5.35 11.88 -2.99
CA PRO A 8 -5.45 12.62 -1.75
C PRO A 8 -6.48 13.75 -1.86
N TYR A 9 -7.38 13.84 -0.88
CA TYR A 9 -8.34 14.93 -0.75
C TYR A 9 -8.17 15.61 0.60
N GLN A 10 -8.07 16.93 0.57
CA GLN A 10 -8.16 17.78 1.75
C GLN A 10 -9.16 18.89 1.44
N GLU A 11 -10.21 18.99 2.25
CA GLU A 11 -11.14 20.11 2.19
C GLU A 11 -10.57 21.26 3.03
N ASN A 12 -9.59 21.97 2.48
CA ASN A 12 -9.06 23.20 3.05
C ASN A 12 -8.93 24.30 1.97
N ASP A 13 -9.07 25.55 2.40
CA ASP A 13 -8.99 26.72 1.51
C ASP A 13 -7.55 27.01 1.02
N GLU A 14 -6.54 26.39 1.64
CA GLU A 14 -5.13 26.63 1.34
C GLU A 14 -4.64 25.85 0.10
N GLN A 15 -5.14 24.64 -0.11
CA GLN A 15 -4.82 23.76 -1.24
C GLN A 15 -6.07 23.00 -1.72
N PRO A 16 -7.10 23.70 -2.26
CA PRO A 16 -8.28 23.06 -2.79
C PRO A 16 -7.91 22.16 -3.98
N LEU A 17 -8.53 20.97 -4.04
CA LEU A 17 -8.37 20.07 -5.19
C LEU A 17 -8.88 20.74 -6.47
N ASP A 18 -8.01 20.89 -7.47
CA ASP A 18 -8.41 21.31 -8.82
C ASP A 18 -9.16 20.16 -9.51
N VAL A 19 -10.48 20.20 -9.41
CA VAL A 19 -11.39 19.21 -9.99
C VAL A 19 -11.37 19.22 -11.52
N ALA A 20 -11.10 20.37 -12.15
CA ALA A 20 -11.03 20.47 -13.60
C ALA A 20 -9.76 19.78 -14.11
N LEU A 21 -8.61 20.07 -13.49
CA LEU A 21 -7.35 19.40 -13.77
C LEU A 21 -7.42 17.90 -13.45
N LEU A 22 -8.04 17.50 -12.34
CA LEU A 22 -8.25 16.07 -12.03
C LEU A 22 -9.10 15.38 -13.09
N SER A 23 -10.22 15.98 -13.51
CA SER A 23 -11.11 15.42 -14.55
C SER A 23 -10.39 15.27 -15.89
N GLU A 24 -9.55 16.24 -16.27
CA GLU A 24 -8.73 16.17 -17.48
C GLU A 24 -7.64 15.10 -17.38
N SER A 25 -6.94 15.02 -16.24
CA SER A 25 -5.90 14.01 -15.98
C SER A 25 -6.46 12.58 -15.95
N VAL A 26 -7.63 12.37 -15.35
CA VAL A 26 -8.36 11.10 -15.36
C VAL A 26 -8.72 10.69 -16.79
N ARG A 27 -9.35 11.60 -17.55
CA ARG A 27 -9.82 11.34 -18.92
C ARG A 27 -8.67 11.08 -19.89
N SER A 28 -7.63 11.90 -19.85
CA SER A 28 -6.46 11.75 -20.74
C SER A 28 -5.68 10.46 -20.48
N LYS A 29 -5.73 9.94 -19.26
CA LYS A 29 -5.14 8.65 -18.87
C LYS A 29 -6.09 7.46 -19.01
N GLY A 30 -7.33 7.64 -19.46
CA GLY A 30 -8.29 6.53 -19.60
C GLY A 30 -8.62 5.84 -18.26
N ILE A 31 -8.63 6.61 -17.17
CA ILE A 31 -9.01 6.13 -15.84
C ILE A 31 -10.55 6.17 -15.76
N ASP A 32 -11.20 5.05 -15.41
CA ASP A 32 -12.67 4.97 -15.31
C ASP A 32 -13.19 5.61 -14.01
N ALA A 33 -12.40 5.55 -12.93
CA ALA A 33 -12.82 5.97 -11.61
C ALA A 33 -11.66 6.42 -10.70
N VAL A 34 -11.97 7.24 -9.72
CA VAL A 34 -11.03 7.65 -8.65
C VAL A 34 -11.64 7.43 -7.27
N CYS A 35 -10.80 7.11 -6.30
CA CYS A 35 -11.15 7.16 -4.88
C CYS A 35 -10.52 8.43 -4.30
N LEU A 36 -11.36 9.38 -3.89
CA LEU A 36 -10.92 10.52 -3.09
C LEU A 36 -10.69 10.06 -1.65
N VAL A 37 -9.50 10.33 -1.10
CA VAL A 37 -9.05 9.80 0.18
C VAL A 37 -8.66 10.91 1.14
N SER A 38 -9.33 10.97 2.29
CA SER A 38 -9.01 11.86 3.41
C SER A 38 -8.54 11.09 4.65
N GLU A 39 -8.13 11.80 5.70
CA GLU A 39 -7.65 11.19 6.94
C GLU A 39 -8.78 11.08 7.97
N ASN A 40 -8.92 9.89 8.56
CA ASN A 40 -9.94 9.45 9.55
C ASN A 40 -11.42 9.49 9.11
N GLU A 41 -11.75 10.15 8.02
CA GLU A 41 -13.11 10.34 7.53
C GLU A 41 -13.08 10.47 5.99
N PRO A 42 -13.97 9.80 5.24
CA PRO A 42 -14.05 9.96 3.80
C PRO A 42 -14.67 11.34 3.44
N PRO A 43 -14.40 11.87 2.24
CA PRO A 43 -15.06 13.10 1.78
C PRO A 43 -16.59 13.01 1.89
N ALA A 44 -17.25 14.12 2.20
CA ALA A 44 -18.71 14.18 2.22
C ALA A 44 -19.30 13.91 0.83
N GLU A 45 -20.47 13.28 0.75
CA GLU A 45 -21.11 12.92 -0.53
C GLU A 45 -21.58 14.14 -1.32
N ASP A 46 -22.04 15.15 -0.60
CA ASP A 46 -22.45 16.44 -1.11
C ASP A 46 -21.30 17.45 -1.22
N SER A 47 -20.05 17.04 -0.93
CA SER A 47 -18.88 17.90 -1.15
C SER A 47 -18.80 18.31 -2.63
N LYS A 48 -18.45 19.58 -2.86
CA LYS A 48 -18.42 20.18 -4.20
C LYS A 48 -17.56 19.37 -5.18
N ALA A 49 -16.41 18.86 -4.72
CA ALA A 49 -15.50 18.09 -5.54
C ALA A 49 -16.09 16.73 -6.00
N VAL A 50 -16.78 16.02 -5.12
CA VAL A 50 -17.46 14.75 -5.47
C VAL A 50 -18.58 15.01 -6.49
N GLN A 51 -19.35 16.08 -6.30
CA GLN A 51 -20.42 16.45 -7.25
C GLN A 51 -19.86 16.82 -8.62
N GLU A 52 -18.84 17.67 -8.69
CA GLU A 52 -18.24 18.15 -9.95
C GLU A 52 -17.53 17.02 -10.72
N LEU A 53 -16.82 16.09 -10.06
CA LEU A 53 -16.23 14.91 -10.71
C LEU A 53 -17.30 13.98 -11.31
N ASN A 54 -18.34 13.67 -10.54
CA ASN A 54 -19.43 12.81 -11.03
C ASN A 54 -20.18 13.49 -12.19
N GLN A 55 -20.37 14.82 -12.16
CA GLN A 55 -20.93 15.58 -13.29
C GLN A 55 -20.00 15.63 -14.51
N SER A 56 -18.67 15.55 -14.34
CA SER A 56 -17.71 15.49 -15.45
C SER A 56 -17.62 14.11 -16.13
N GLY A 57 -18.36 13.13 -15.60
CA GLY A 57 -18.38 11.74 -16.05
C GLY A 57 -17.36 10.84 -15.34
N THR A 58 -16.64 11.36 -14.34
CA THR A 58 -15.65 10.60 -13.56
C THR A 58 -16.33 9.90 -12.40
N LYS A 59 -16.37 8.56 -12.38
CA LYS A 59 -16.97 7.82 -11.26
C LYS A 59 -16.12 8.02 -10.00
N THR A 60 -16.70 8.64 -8.98
CA THR A 60 -15.99 8.98 -7.75
C THR A 60 -16.42 8.07 -6.59
N TYR A 61 -15.44 7.46 -5.91
CA TYR A 61 -15.62 6.77 -4.64
C TYR A 61 -15.02 7.61 -3.50
N ARG A 62 -15.54 7.43 -2.28
CA ARG A 62 -15.18 8.20 -1.09
C ARG A 62 -14.56 7.24 -0.09
N ALA A 63 -13.28 7.41 0.25
CA ALA A 63 -12.54 6.51 1.14
C ALA A 63 -11.77 7.29 2.20
N ALA A 64 -11.40 6.61 3.29
CA ALA A 64 -10.63 7.17 4.39
C ALA A 64 -9.29 6.44 4.54
N THR A 65 -8.32 7.13 5.12
CA THR A 65 -7.18 6.48 5.79
C THR A 65 -7.37 6.50 7.29
N VAL A 66 -7.28 5.34 7.92
CA VAL A 66 -7.47 5.16 9.38
C VAL A 66 -6.22 4.49 9.95
N SER A 67 -5.76 4.93 11.12
CA SER A 67 -4.58 4.36 11.79
C SER A 67 -4.97 3.58 13.05
N ALA A 68 -4.28 2.47 13.31
CA ALA A 68 -4.29 1.75 14.59
C ALA A 68 -2.85 1.37 14.95
N GLY A 69 -2.34 1.90 16.07
CA GLY A 69 -0.92 1.82 16.40
C GLY A 69 -0.03 2.32 15.26
N ALA A 70 0.89 1.46 14.80
CA ALA A 70 1.77 1.73 13.65
C ALA A 70 1.14 1.37 12.28
N ALA A 71 -0.03 0.73 12.25
CA ALA A 71 -0.69 0.33 11.01
C ALA A 71 -1.56 1.45 10.46
N ARG A 72 -1.49 1.68 9.14
CA ARG A 72 -2.38 2.58 8.41
C ARG A 72 -3.17 1.78 7.37
N PHE A 73 -4.49 1.93 7.42
CA PHE A 73 -5.42 1.26 6.53
C PHE A 73 -6.05 2.26 5.58
N TRP A 74 -6.30 1.81 4.35
CA TRP A 74 -7.23 2.44 3.43
C TRP A 74 -8.57 1.72 3.59
N VAL A 75 -9.64 2.51 3.78
CA VAL A 75 -10.97 2.03 4.15
C VAL A 75 -11.98 2.60 3.16
N LEU A 76 -12.67 1.71 2.44
CA LEU A 76 -13.79 2.06 1.57
C LEU A 76 -15.09 1.60 2.24
N PRO A 77 -15.97 2.53 2.65
CA PRO A 77 -17.29 2.19 3.16
C PRO A 77 -18.20 1.62 2.05
N PRO A 78 -19.29 0.91 2.42
CA PRO A 78 -20.37 0.56 1.50
C PRO A 78 -20.94 1.78 0.75
N GLN A 79 -21.51 1.59 -0.43
CA GLN A 79 -22.19 2.70 -1.12
C GLN A 79 -23.43 3.14 -0.35
N ASN A 80 -23.64 4.44 -0.22
CA ASN A 80 -24.78 5.08 0.45
C ASN A 80 -24.88 4.86 1.98
N SER A 81 -23.84 4.33 2.65
CA SER A 81 -23.79 4.32 4.12
C SER A 81 -23.41 5.69 4.69
N ASP A 82 -24.05 6.11 5.80
CA ASP A 82 -23.56 7.23 6.60
C ASP A 82 -22.23 6.83 7.25
N TRP A 83 -21.21 7.69 7.14
CA TRP A 83 -19.93 7.43 7.79
C TRP A 83 -20.07 7.37 9.32
N ASN A 84 -21.01 8.10 9.91
CA ASN A 84 -21.20 8.12 11.36
C ASN A 84 -21.63 6.76 11.94
N ASP A 85 -22.37 5.94 11.18
CA ASP A 85 -22.81 4.60 11.60
C ASP A 85 -21.68 3.56 11.55
N ILE A 86 -20.68 3.79 10.70
CA ILE A 86 -19.58 2.84 10.43
C ILE A 86 -18.21 3.35 10.90
N ARG A 87 -18.11 4.60 11.34
CA ARG A 87 -16.89 5.23 11.84
C ARG A 87 -16.26 4.33 12.89
N PRO A 88 -14.98 3.96 12.75
CA PRO A 88 -14.28 3.22 13.79
C PRO A 88 -14.06 4.13 15.01
N ASP A 89 -14.24 3.59 16.21
CA ASP A 89 -13.76 4.28 17.41
C ASP A 89 -12.24 4.12 17.47
N THR A 90 -11.51 5.17 17.08
CA THR A 90 -10.05 5.25 17.16
C THR A 90 -9.57 5.98 18.42
N THR A 91 -10.41 6.10 19.46
CA THR A 91 -10.00 6.73 20.71
C THR A 91 -9.18 5.78 21.58
N GLY A 92 -7.86 6.03 21.64
CA GLY A 92 -6.91 5.25 22.43
C GLY A 92 -6.11 4.24 21.61
N ASP A 93 -5.44 3.31 22.31
CA ASP A 93 -4.60 2.29 21.70
C ASP A 93 -5.46 1.14 21.15
N VAL A 94 -6.05 1.33 19.97
CA VAL A 94 -6.80 0.30 19.26
C VAL A 94 -5.84 -0.68 18.59
N GLU A 95 -6.04 -1.98 18.82
CA GLU A 95 -5.27 -3.03 18.17
C GLU A 95 -5.65 -3.14 16.68
N PRO A 96 -4.69 -3.27 15.74
CA PRO A 96 -4.97 -3.33 14.30
C PRO A 96 -5.93 -4.45 13.89
N ALA A 97 -5.93 -5.58 14.62
CA ALA A 97 -6.83 -6.69 14.36
C ALA A 97 -8.29 -6.37 14.67
N ASP A 98 -8.53 -5.68 15.80
CA ASP A 98 -9.87 -5.32 16.25
C ASP A 98 -10.48 -4.23 15.36
N LEU A 99 -9.68 -3.25 14.94
CA LEU A 99 -10.10 -2.24 13.96
C LEU A 99 -10.52 -2.87 12.62
N VAL A 100 -9.73 -3.81 12.10
CA VAL A 100 -10.05 -4.48 10.83
C VAL A 100 -11.31 -5.32 10.96
N GLN A 101 -11.51 -6.00 12.08
CA GLN A 101 -12.71 -6.80 12.34
C GLN A 101 -13.97 -5.91 12.40
N ASP A 102 -13.98 -4.84 13.21
CA ASP A 102 -15.10 -3.89 13.32
C ASP A 102 -15.49 -3.30 11.96
N LEU A 103 -14.52 -2.80 11.20
CA LEU A 103 -14.75 -2.26 9.86
C LEU A 103 -15.30 -3.32 8.89
N THR A 104 -14.84 -4.56 8.98
CA THR A 104 -15.30 -5.66 8.11
C THR A 104 -16.73 -6.10 8.45
N ASP A 105 -17.09 -6.13 9.74
CA ASP A 105 -18.45 -6.44 10.20
C ASP A 105 -19.45 -5.33 9.83
N LYS A 106 -18.97 -4.08 9.73
CA LYS A 106 -19.69 -2.93 9.15
C LYS A 106 -19.76 -2.93 7.62
N GLY A 107 -19.18 -3.95 6.96
CA GLY A 107 -19.22 -4.12 5.50
C GLY A 107 -18.19 -3.32 4.71
N CYS A 108 -17.25 -2.62 5.37
CA CYS A 108 -16.20 -1.87 4.69
C CYS A 108 -15.20 -2.81 4.00
N ALA A 109 -14.66 -2.38 2.86
CA ALA A 109 -13.45 -2.96 2.31
C ALA A 109 -12.22 -2.31 2.97
N VAL A 110 -11.25 -3.13 3.37
CA VAL A 110 -10.09 -2.69 4.16
C VAL A 110 -8.80 -3.21 3.54
N LEU A 111 -7.92 -2.28 3.14
CA LEU A 111 -6.59 -2.55 2.59
C LEU A 111 -5.51 -2.04 3.54
N LEU A 112 -4.44 -2.79 3.71
CA LEU A 112 -3.26 -2.29 4.42
C LEU A 112 -2.46 -1.36 3.50
N CYS A 113 -2.21 -0.11 3.90
CA CYS A 113 -1.33 0.80 3.17
C CYS A 113 0.13 0.31 3.31
N ASN A 114 0.87 0.27 2.19
CA ASN A 114 2.23 -0.27 2.05
C ASN A 114 3.00 -0.47 3.39
N PRO A 115 3.04 -1.69 3.95
CA PRO A 115 3.58 -1.94 5.30
C PRO A 115 5.10 -1.78 5.44
N TYR A 116 5.80 -1.45 4.35
CA TYR A 116 7.24 -1.21 4.32
C TYR A 116 7.58 0.26 4.04
N ALA A 117 6.61 1.11 3.74
CA ALA A 117 6.82 2.51 3.42
C ALA A 117 7.18 3.33 4.67
N ARG A 118 8.41 3.84 4.73
CA ARG A 118 8.94 4.55 5.91
C ARG A 118 8.42 5.98 6.07
N ASN A 119 7.84 6.54 5.01
CA ASN A 119 7.30 7.89 4.95
C ASN A 119 5.79 7.96 5.22
N LEU A 120 5.11 6.83 5.44
CA LEU A 120 3.71 6.84 5.87
C LEU A 120 3.60 7.12 7.37
N PRO A 121 2.56 7.86 7.82
CA PRO A 121 2.25 8.00 9.25
C PRO A 121 2.04 6.62 9.88
N GLY A 122 2.74 6.36 10.99
CA GLY A 122 2.82 5.04 11.65
C GLY A 122 4.19 4.35 11.46
N GLY A 123 4.90 4.63 10.37
CA GLY A 123 6.20 4.03 10.05
C GLY A 123 6.11 2.63 9.43
N GLU A 124 7.24 1.94 9.34
CA GLU A 124 7.32 0.60 8.72
C GLU A 124 6.87 -0.51 9.70
N LEU A 125 5.82 -1.26 9.35
CA LEU A 125 5.37 -2.45 10.09
C LEU A 125 6.32 -3.64 9.89
N ARG A 126 6.89 -3.77 8.68
CA ARG A 126 7.70 -4.92 8.27
C ARG A 126 6.98 -6.24 8.58
N ASP A 127 7.65 -7.16 9.28
CA ASP A 127 7.16 -8.48 9.64
C ASP A 127 5.92 -8.44 10.55
N HIS A 128 5.64 -7.32 11.25
CA HIS A 128 4.42 -7.23 12.07
C HIS A 128 3.13 -7.25 11.25
N ALA A 129 3.17 -6.88 9.97
CA ALA A 129 2.03 -6.93 9.07
C ALA A 129 1.45 -8.36 8.89
N VAL A 130 2.23 -9.42 9.15
CA VAL A 130 1.73 -10.80 9.07
C VAL A 130 0.75 -11.15 10.21
N TYR A 131 0.70 -10.36 11.27
CA TYR A 131 -0.18 -10.62 12.42
C TYR A 131 -1.50 -9.86 12.37
N ILE A 132 -1.77 -9.09 11.32
CA ILE A 132 -3.05 -8.39 11.11
C ILE A 132 -3.99 -9.33 10.31
N PRO A 133 -5.01 -9.95 10.92
CA PRO A 133 -6.00 -10.77 10.21
C PRO A 133 -7.02 -9.89 9.48
N GLY A 134 -7.95 -10.49 8.75
CA GLY A 134 -9.17 -9.84 8.23
C GLY A 134 -8.98 -8.85 7.06
N ILE A 135 -7.77 -8.36 6.79
CA ILE A 135 -7.54 -7.44 5.66
C ILE A 135 -7.87 -8.11 4.32
N HIS A 136 -8.53 -7.35 3.44
CA HIS A 136 -8.99 -7.83 2.14
C HIS A 136 -7.87 -7.75 1.07
N GLY A 137 -6.88 -6.89 1.31
CA GLY A 137 -5.75 -6.70 0.39
C GLY A 137 -4.71 -5.73 0.92
N VAL A 138 -3.81 -5.32 0.03
CA VAL A 138 -2.72 -4.39 0.31
C VAL A 138 -2.69 -3.31 -0.78
N LEU A 139 -2.63 -2.04 -0.38
CA LEU A 139 -2.29 -0.96 -1.31
C LEU A 139 -0.75 -0.96 -1.47
N ALA A 140 -0.29 -1.81 -2.38
CA ALA A 140 1.10 -2.26 -2.47
C ALA A 140 1.98 -1.30 -3.26
N MET A 141 1.46 -0.74 -4.37
CA MET A 141 2.18 0.24 -5.17
C MET A 141 1.62 1.64 -4.91
N ILE A 142 2.44 2.47 -4.26
CA ILE A 142 2.11 3.85 -3.95
C ILE A 142 3.14 4.73 -4.67
N GLY A 143 2.70 5.74 -5.44
CA GLY A 143 3.58 6.62 -6.22
C GLY A 143 4.61 7.38 -5.38
N THR A 144 4.28 7.66 -4.11
CA THR A 144 5.14 8.35 -3.14
C THR A 144 6.07 7.42 -2.34
N ALA A 145 5.98 6.10 -2.52
CA ALA A 145 6.83 5.12 -1.81
C ALA A 145 8.08 4.73 -2.65
N ILE A 146 9.16 4.34 -1.98
CA ILE A 146 10.42 3.96 -2.63
C ILE A 146 10.22 2.60 -3.32
N GLY A 147 10.76 2.42 -4.53
CA GLY A 147 10.54 1.21 -5.33
C GLY A 147 10.85 -0.14 -4.65
N ASN A 148 11.74 -0.16 -3.65
CA ASN A 148 11.98 -1.36 -2.84
C ASN A 148 10.84 -1.66 -1.85
N GLU A 149 10.22 -0.63 -1.25
CA GLU A 149 9.12 -0.76 -0.30
C GLU A 149 7.87 -1.28 -1.03
N ASN A 150 7.57 -0.68 -2.19
CA ASN A 150 6.56 -1.15 -3.14
C ASN A 150 6.73 -2.63 -3.53
N LYS A 151 7.96 -3.06 -3.85
CA LYS A 151 8.28 -4.47 -4.16
C LYS A 151 8.04 -5.40 -2.96
N LEU A 152 8.45 -4.99 -1.76
CA LEU A 152 8.23 -5.79 -0.53
C LEU A 152 6.74 -5.91 -0.20
N ALA A 153 5.94 -4.85 -0.42
CA ALA A 153 4.49 -4.90 -0.23
C ALA A 153 3.80 -5.87 -1.21
N GLN A 154 4.24 -5.92 -2.48
CA GLN A 154 3.78 -6.93 -3.43
C GLN A 154 4.18 -8.36 -3.03
N GLU A 155 5.43 -8.56 -2.60
CA GLU A 155 5.90 -9.87 -2.11
C GLU A 155 5.10 -10.35 -0.88
N PHE A 156 4.82 -9.44 0.06
CA PHE A 156 3.95 -9.70 1.22
C PHE A 156 2.53 -10.08 0.79
N ALA A 157 1.90 -9.32 -0.12
CA ALA A 157 0.56 -9.62 -0.62
C ALA A 157 0.52 -11.02 -1.27
N MET A 158 1.47 -11.34 -2.13
CA MET A 158 1.61 -12.66 -2.77
C MET A 158 1.78 -13.81 -1.75
N VAL A 159 2.67 -13.65 -0.76
CA VAL A 159 2.90 -14.66 0.29
C VAL A 159 1.64 -14.87 1.14
N ARG A 160 0.89 -13.80 1.40
CA ARG A 160 -0.37 -13.82 2.16
C ARG A 160 -1.58 -14.26 1.33
N ARG A 161 -1.45 -14.39 0.01
CA ARG A 161 -2.55 -14.59 -0.96
C ARG A 161 -3.60 -13.48 -0.90
N LEU A 162 -3.14 -12.26 -0.69
CA LEU A 162 -3.93 -11.03 -0.69
C LEU A 162 -3.87 -10.36 -2.06
N ALA A 163 -4.94 -9.69 -2.45
CA ALA A 163 -4.95 -8.85 -3.63
C ALA A 163 -4.10 -7.59 -3.42
N ALA A 164 -3.49 -7.09 -4.51
CA ALA A 164 -2.55 -5.98 -4.48
C ALA A 164 -3.08 -4.84 -5.36
N GLY A 165 -3.29 -3.67 -4.74
CA GLY A 165 -3.75 -2.45 -5.40
C GLY A 165 -2.61 -1.49 -5.70
N GLY A 166 -2.77 -0.73 -6.78
CA GLY A 166 -1.96 0.43 -7.12
C GLY A 166 -2.73 1.74 -6.96
N ALA A 167 -2.02 2.77 -6.53
CA ALA A 167 -2.50 4.15 -6.53
C ALA A 167 -1.37 5.16 -6.68
N SER A 168 -1.71 6.34 -7.19
CA SER A 168 -0.73 7.44 -7.30
C SER A 168 -0.36 8.00 -5.94
N ALA A 169 -1.35 8.16 -5.04
CA ALA A 169 -1.25 8.89 -3.77
C ALA A 169 -0.65 10.30 -3.94
N ALA A 170 -1.00 10.96 -5.04
CA ALA A 170 -0.55 12.29 -5.41
C ALA A 170 -1.67 13.07 -6.11
N GLY A 171 -1.60 14.40 -6.09
CA GLY A 171 -2.51 15.28 -6.82
C GLY A 171 -2.34 15.19 -8.34
N PRO A 172 -3.31 15.68 -9.14
CA PRO A 172 -3.28 15.59 -10.60
C PRO A 172 -2.21 16.47 -11.27
N ASP A 173 -1.64 17.41 -10.52
CA ASP A 173 -0.50 18.26 -10.88
C ASP A 173 0.87 17.56 -10.70
N HIS A 174 0.90 16.46 -9.95
CA HIS A 174 2.12 15.71 -9.67
C HIS A 174 2.45 14.71 -10.79
N GLY A 175 3.72 14.64 -11.20
CA GLY A 175 4.16 13.79 -12.32
C GLY A 175 3.97 12.28 -12.13
N GLU A 176 3.71 11.83 -10.90
CA GLU A 176 3.38 10.43 -10.57
C GLU A 176 1.87 10.12 -10.68
N PHE A 177 1.00 11.09 -11.01
CA PHE A 177 -0.43 10.85 -11.16
C PHE A 177 -0.75 9.86 -12.29
N GLY A 178 -1.59 8.88 -11.98
CA GLY A 178 -1.91 7.71 -12.79
C GLY A 178 -0.73 6.78 -13.08
N ARG A 179 0.39 6.87 -12.35
CA ARG A 179 1.52 5.94 -12.55
C ARG A 179 1.17 4.54 -12.10
N TYR A 180 0.62 4.39 -10.90
CA TYR A 180 0.15 3.10 -10.39
C TYR A 180 -1.36 3.16 -10.23
N LEU A 181 -2.04 2.16 -10.79
CA LEU A 181 -3.49 2.07 -10.79
C LEU A 181 -3.92 0.66 -10.40
N THR A 182 -5.22 0.49 -10.22
CA THR A 182 -5.85 -0.79 -9.96
C THR A 182 -6.82 -1.15 -11.08
N LEU A 183 -6.68 -2.36 -11.63
CA LEU A 183 -7.65 -2.98 -12.50
C LEU A 183 -8.61 -3.83 -11.66
N GLY A 184 -9.86 -3.37 -11.53
CA GLY A 184 -10.96 -4.19 -11.01
C GLY A 184 -11.45 -5.18 -12.06
N LEU A 185 -11.52 -6.45 -11.67
CA LEU A 185 -11.92 -7.62 -12.48
C LEU A 185 -13.34 -8.14 -12.17
N PHE A 186 -14.05 -7.48 -11.25
CA PHE A 186 -15.38 -7.83 -10.76
C PHE A 186 -16.51 -7.13 -11.54
N GLU A 187 -17.70 -7.71 -11.47
CA GLU A 187 -18.96 -7.08 -11.89
C GLU A 187 -19.71 -6.59 -10.64
N GLY A 188 -19.96 -5.28 -10.53
CA GLY A 188 -20.75 -4.70 -9.42
C GLY A 188 -20.07 -3.55 -8.68
N GLU A 189 -20.29 -3.48 -7.36
CA GLU A 189 -19.75 -2.41 -6.51
C GLU A 189 -18.28 -2.64 -6.15
N LEU A 190 -17.52 -1.54 -6.02
CA LEU A 190 -16.10 -1.58 -5.69
C LEU A 190 -15.82 -2.20 -4.32
N VAL A 191 -16.72 -2.01 -3.34
CA VAL A 191 -16.56 -2.57 -2.00
C VAL A 191 -16.51 -4.10 -2.05
N GLU A 192 -17.47 -4.75 -2.71
CA GLU A 192 -17.51 -6.20 -2.85
C GLU A 192 -16.35 -6.72 -3.71
N GLY A 193 -16.02 -6.02 -4.80
CA GLY A 193 -14.88 -6.36 -5.67
C GLY A 193 -13.51 -6.29 -5.00
N ILE A 194 -13.34 -5.39 -4.01
CA ILE A 194 -12.14 -5.36 -3.17
C ILE A 194 -12.21 -6.47 -2.10
N ARG A 195 -13.38 -6.73 -1.53
CA ARG A 195 -13.56 -7.78 -0.51
C ARG A 195 -13.36 -9.19 -1.08
N SER A 196 -13.71 -9.44 -2.35
CA SER A 196 -13.45 -10.69 -3.07
C SER A 196 -11.98 -10.85 -3.51
N GLY A 197 -11.19 -9.77 -3.48
CA GLY A 197 -9.81 -9.76 -3.97
C GLY A 197 -9.69 -9.75 -5.50
N GLU A 198 -10.76 -9.40 -6.23
CA GLU A 198 -10.82 -9.42 -7.70
C GLU A 198 -10.20 -8.17 -8.32
N PHE A 199 -8.97 -7.84 -7.94
CA PHE A 199 -8.25 -6.69 -8.46
C PHE A 199 -6.74 -6.90 -8.56
N LEU A 200 -6.12 -6.21 -9.53
CA LEU A 200 -4.70 -6.27 -9.83
C LEU A 200 -4.09 -4.87 -9.91
N THR A 201 -2.83 -4.75 -9.52
CA THR A 201 -2.05 -3.52 -9.74
C THR A 201 -1.65 -3.39 -11.21
N MET A 202 -1.65 -2.18 -11.74
CA MET A 202 -1.04 -1.81 -13.02
C MET A 202 0.01 -0.71 -12.85
N GLU A 203 1.00 -0.67 -13.75
CA GLU A 203 1.90 0.49 -13.95
C GLU A 203 1.65 1.12 -15.32
N SER A 204 1.62 2.45 -15.37
CA SER A 204 1.58 3.23 -16.61
C SER A 204 2.97 3.30 -17.25
N THR A 205 3.07 2.83 -18.49
CA THR A 205 4.27 2.89 -19.32
C THR A 205 4.01 3.79 -20.54
N GLY A 206 3.79 5.08 -20.27
CA GLY A 206 3.34 6.04 -21.27
C GLY A 206 1.85 5.85 -21.57
N ASP A 207 1.51 5.66 -22.84
CA ASP A 207 0.12 5.56 -23.33
C ASP A 207 -0.56 4.20 -23.05
N THR A 208 0.04 3.36 -22.20
CA THR A 208 -0.40 1.99 -21.92
C THR A 208 -0.31 1.67 -20.42
N PHE A 209 -1.15 0.74 -19.97
CA PHE A 209 -1.08 0.16 -18.64
C PHE A 209 -0.72 -1.32 -18.74
N GLU A 210 0.37 -1.71 -18.09
CA GLU A 210 0.74 -3.11 -17.92
C GLU A 210 0.32 -3.58 -16.53
N PRO A 211 -0.38 -4.72 -16.39
CA PRO A 211 -0.52 -5.38 -15.11
C PRO A 211 0.85 -5.66 -14.51
N ILE A 212 1.04 -5.28 -13.24
CA ILE A 212 2.16 -5.76 -12.43
C ILE A 212 1.78 -7.14 -11.88
N GLU A 213 1.39 -8.05 -12.77
CA GLU A 213 1.61 -9.47 -12.51
C GLU A 213 3.08 -9.64 -12.16
N ALA A 214 3.36 -10.52 -11.19
CA ALA A 214 4.70 -10.66 -10.65
C ALA A 214 5.72 -10.84 -11.78
N LYS A 215 6.50 -9.78 -12.05
CA LYS A 215 7.77 -9.82 -12.81
C LYS A 215 8.84 -10.57 -11.99
N ALA A 216 8.45 -11.72 -11.42
CA ALA A 216 9.26 -12.85 -11.00
C ALA A 216 9.89 -13.56 -12.22
N SER A 217 10.25 -12.78 -13.23
CA SER A 217 10.89 -13.23 -14.45
C SER A 217 12.40 -13.10 -14.31
N HIS A 218 13.06 -14.22 -14.01
CA HIS A 218 14.38 -14.54 -14.55
C HIS A 218 15.59 -13.70 -14.08
N ARG A 219 15.62 -13.26 -12.81
CA ARG A 219 16.90 -13.00 -12.09
C ARG A 219 17.34 -14.14 -11.15
N GLY A 220 16.94 -15.37 -11.47
CA GLY A 220 17.66 -16.57 -11.03
C GLY A 220 18.62 -17.00 -12.14
N GLY A 221 19.94 -16.94 -11.91
CA GLY A 221 20.89 -17.57 -12.85
C GLY A 221 22.26 -16.93 -13.10
N ASP A 222 22.64 -15.82 -12.45
CA ASP A 222 24.06 -15.38 -12.48
C ASP A 222 24.64 -15.15 -11.09
N ARG A 223 24.55 -16.19 -10.25
CA ARG A 223 25.55 -16.39 -9.21
C ARG A 223 26.78 -16.97 -9.87
N GLY A 224 27.63 -16.09 -10.41
CA GLY A 224 28.90 -16.46 -11.02
C GLY A 224 29.64 -17.47 -10.17
N SER A 225 29.94 -18.63 -10.77
CA SER A 225 30.52 -19.78 -10.08
C SER A 225 31.80 -19.38 -9.35
N ARG A 226 31.76 -19.45 -8.01
CA ARG A 226 32.90 -19.15 -7.15
C ARG A 226 33.64 -20.42 -6.71
N ASP A 227 33.59 -21.44 -7.56
CA ASP A 227 34.35 -22.68 -7.41
C ASP A 227 35.50 -22.76 -8.41
N GLY A 228 36.64 -23.29 -7.95
CA GLY A 228 37.76 -23.63 -8.84
C GLY A 228 39.02 -22.77 -8.74
N LYS A 229 39.53 -22.48 -7.53
CA LYS A 229 41.00 -22.29 -7.32
C LYS A 229 41.50 -22.46 -5.87
N ARG A 230 41.04 -23.51 -5.17
CA ARG A 230 41.83 -24.11 -4.08
C ARG A 230 42.88 -25.07 -4.67
N GLN A 231 43.97 -24.53 -5.21
CA GLN A 231 45.21 -25.30 -5.33
C GLN A 231 46.07 -25.00 -4.09
N GLY A 232 46.29 -26.03 -3.27
CA GLY A 232 47.04 -25.89 -2.02
C GLY A 232 48.54 -25.75 -2.27
N ARG A 233 49.22 -25.04 -1.35
CA ARG A 233 50.63 -25.27 -1.06
C ARG A 233 50.82 -25.49 0.44
N ASN A 234 51.25 -26.69 0.79
CA ASN A 234 51.75 -27.04 2.11
C ASN A 234 53.07 -26.30 2.40
N GLY A 235 53.34 -26.09 3.69
CA GLY A 235 54.55 -25.43 4.21
C GLY A 235 54.17 -24.33 5.20
N GLY A 236 54.20 -24.53 6.52
CA GLY A 236 54.90 -25.55 7.30
C GLY A 236 56.06 -24.92 8.06
N ARG A 237 55.77 -24.41 9.27
CA ARG A 237 56.63 -24.02 10.41
C ARG A 237 55.68 -23.35 11.42
N ASP A 238 55.33 -23.93 12.56
CA ASP A 238 56.16 -24.33 13.72
C ASP A 238 56.64 -23.13 14.57
N ARG A 239 56.54 -23.29 15.90
CA ARG A 239 56.85 -22.35 17.01
C ARG A 239 55.83 -21.20 17.20
N GLY A 240 55.35 -20.90 18.40
CA GLY A 240 55.48 -21.64 19.67
C GLY A 240 54.92 -20.89 20.90
N ARG A 241 54.65 -21.66 21.96
CA ARG A 241 54.62 -21.32 23.41
C ARG A 241 54.24 -19.89 23.86
N ASN A 242 53.13 -19.78 24.60
CA ASN A 242 53.08 -19.51 26.07
C ASN A 242 51.58 -19.38 26.49
N ARG A 243 51.05 -19.94 27.60
CA ARG A 243 51.25 -19.60 29.04
C ARG A 243 51.12 -18.08 29.30
N SER A 244 50.38 -17.51 30.23
CA SER A 244 49.29 -17.89 31.15
C SER A 244 48.63 -16.53 31.59
N SER A 245 47.75 -16.34 32.58
CA SER A 245 47.25 -17.18 33.69
C SER A 245 45.93 -16.60 34.25
N ARG A 246 45.26 -17.39 35.12
CA ARG A 246 44.33 -17.01 36.21
C ARG A 246 44.19 -15.51 36.56
N GLY A 247 42.94 -15.07 36.78
CA GLY A 247 42.60 -13.89 37.58
C GLY A 247 41.23 -14.04 38.24
N HIS A 248 41.19 -14.30 39.55
CA HIS A 248 39.95 -14.22 40.34
C HIS A 248 39.57 -12.76 40.63
N GLY A 249 38.28 -12.45 40.63
CA GLY A 249 37.71 -11.23 41.21
C GLY A 249 36.30 -11.54 41.72
N ARG A 250 36.00 -11.15 42.97
CA ARG A 250 34.77 -11.55 43.69
C ARG A 250 34.34 -10.38 44.58
N ARG A 251 33.03 -10.16 44.72
CA ARG A 251 32.38 -9.13 45.57
C ARG A 251 32.53 -7.70 45.02
N SER A 252 31.63 -6.77 45.33
CA SER A 252 30.55 -6.80 46.35
C SER A 252 29.20 -6.45 45.77
#